data_AF-A0A382Y3H8-F1
#
_entry.id   AF-A0A382Y3H8-F1
#
_cell.length_a   1.000
_cell.length_b   1.000
_cell.length_c   1.000
_cell.angle_alpha   90.00
_cell.angle_beta   90.00
_cell.angle_gamma   90.00
#
_symmetry.space_group_name_H-M   'P 1'
#
loop_
_entity.id
_entity.type
_entity.pdbx_description
1 polymer ?
#
loop_
_entity_poly.entity_id
_entity_poly.type
_entity_poly.pdbx_seq_one_letter_code
_entity_poly.pdbx_strand_id
1 'polypeptide(L)'
;EPTKVEEDAVVWMLASVVLCISAVGWAVDSGGMPLSIAFLSLGLLFIRPCLFALGRLADTVENRAASAALSFASGVLESLWNNKLIERIRLHRQMSCEGDDDGLVRSRLGDRGLTNASSSGIDGWNFGSDTSASGRGLEAAFRGMGETGGSSEPTALTSDHMDALRQFESDHPEWFSRSFSSVRASPETPLPLAPVRRCSVCRKPGHDRRTCPNREAREAEKPKQRLKLLAKDLPGHTRPNVRVKSSRRPLFLQ
;
A
#
# COMPACT_ATOMS: atom_id res chain seq x y z
N GLU A 1 3.27 35.83 -28.57
CA GLU A 1 3.49 34.65 -29.42
C GLU A 1 4.76 33.98 -28.92
N PRO A 2 4.70 32.69 -28.53
CA PRO A 2 5.93 31.98 -28.16
C PRO A 2 6.86 31.96 -29.36
N THR A 3 8.15 32.18 -29.11
CA THR A 3 9.12 32.13 -30.21
C THR A 3 9.27 30.67 -30.65
N LYS A 4 9.47 30.39 -31.94
CA LYS A 4 9.66 29.00 -32.45
C LYS A 4 10.69 28.19 -31.63
N VAL A 5 11.67 28.88 -31.04
CA VAL A 5 12.71 28.30 -30.18
C VAL A 5 12.13 27.67 -28.89
N GLU A 6 11.06 28.24 -28.33
CA GLU A 6 10.40 27.71 -27.13
C GLU A 6 9.57 26.47 -27.44
N GLU A 7 8.92 26.42 -28.61
CA GLU A 7 8.13 25.26 -29.03
C GLU A 7 9.04 24.04 -29.25
N ASP A 8 10.18 24.23 -29.91
CA ASP A 8 11.16 23.16 -30.12
C ASP A 8 11.71 22.64 -28.78
N ALA A 9 12.01 23.52 -27.82
CA ALA A 9 12.49 23.13 -26.50
C ALA A 9 11.48 22.26 -25.72
N VAL A 10 10.19 22.58 -25.81
CA VAL A 10 9.13 21.80 -25.17
C VAL A 10 9.00 20.41 -25.83
N VAL A 11 9.09 20.34 -27.16
CA VAL A 11 9.04 19.06 -27.90
C VAL A 11 10.21 18.16 -27.51
N TRP A 12 11.43 18.70 -27.41
CA TRP A 12 12.60 17.95 -26.96
C TRP A 12 12.46 17.45 -25.52
N MET A 13 11.96 18.29 -24.61
CA MET A 13 11.71 17.87 -23.22
C MET A 13 10.69 16.73 -23.13
N LEU A 14 9.57 16.83 -23.87
CA LEU A 14 8.56 15.78 -23.90
C LEU A 14 9.10 14.48 -24.51
N ALA A 15 9.87 14.57 -25.60
CA ALA A 15 10.50 13.41 -26.22
C ALA A 15 11.48 12.71 -25.25
N SER A 16 12.30 13.46 -24.50
CA SER A 16 13.19 12.90 -23.49
C SER A 16 12.44 12.19 -22.37
N VAL A 17 11.34 12.78 -21.87
CA VAL A 17 10.52 12.15 -20.83
C VAL A 17 9.92 10.83 -21.32
N VAL A 18 9.37 10.79 -22.54
CA VAL A 18 8.80 9.57 -23.14
C VAL A 18 9.87 8.49 -23.32
N LEU A 19 11.07 8.88 -23.73
CA LEU A 19 12.19 7.96 -23.93
C LEU A 19 12.69 7.38 -22.60
N CYS A 20 12.74 8.18 -21.54
CA CYS A 20 13.04 7.71 -20.18
C CYS A 20 11.99 6.73 -19.66
N ILE A 21 10.70 7.01 -19.82
CA ILE A 21 9.62 6.11 -19.38
C ILE A 21 9.69 4.77 -20.14
N SER A 22 9.94 4.82 -21.45
CA SER A 22 10.10 3.62 -22.28
C SER A 22 11.31 2.78 -21.86
N ALA A 23 12.45 3.43 -21.59
CA ALA A 23 13.65 2.75 -21.11
C ALA A 23 13.43 2.08 -19.74
N VAL A 24 12.72 2.74 -18.82
CA VAL A 24 12.33 2.16 -17.53
C VAL A 24 11.40 0.97 -17.73
N GLY A 25 10.40 1.06 -18.62
CA GLY A 25 9.51 -0.06 -18.93
C GLY A 25 10.29 -1.29 -19.44
N TRP A 26 11.19 -1.08 -20.38
CA TRP A 26 12.04 -2.14 -20.92
C TRP A 26 13.00 -2.74 -19.88
N ALA A 27 13.56 -1.93 -18.99
CA ALA A 27 14.41 -2.41 -17.89
C ALA A 27 13.63 -3.24 -16.87
N VAL A 28 12.35 -2.95 -16.65
CA VAL A 28 11.47 -3.73 -15.77
C VAL A 28 11.14 -5.09 -16.39
N ASP A 29 10.87 -5.13 -17.70
CA ASP A 29 10.49 -6.37 -18.40
C ASP A 29 11.69 -7.31 -18.65
N SER A 30 12.91 -6.78 -18.71
CA SER A 30 14.13 -7.57 -18.97
C SER A 30 14.68 -8.32 -17.74
N GLY A 31 14.05 -8.21 -16.56
CA GLY A 31 14.39 -9.03 -15.39
C GLY A 31 15.77 -8.74 -14.74
N GLY A 32 16.45 -7.67 -15.13
CA GLY A 32 17.77 -7.28 -14.57
C GLY A 32 17.66 -6.56 -13.23
N MET A 33 17.91 -7.28 -12.12
CA MET A 33 17.57 -6.82 -10.76
C MET A 33 18.52 -5.81 -10.07
N PRO A 34 19.84 -5.68 -10.35
CA PRO A 34 20.66 -4.70 -9.63
C PRO A 34 20.80 -3.33 -10.34
N LEU A 35 20.85 -3.31 -11.68
CA LEU A 35 21.04 -2.06 -12.41
C LEU A 35 19.77 -1.21 -12.46
N SER A 36 18.59 -1.83 -12.43
CA SER A 36 17.30 -1.13 -12.55
C SER A 36 17.07 -0.13 -11.41
N ILE A 37 17.51 -0.41 -10.18
CA ILE A 37 17.34 0.52 -9.04
C ILE A 37 18.21 1.76 -9.21
N ALA A 38 19.47 1.61 -9.64
CA ALA A 38 20.36 2.75 -9.89
C ALA A 38 19.84 3.62 -11.04
N PHE A 39 19.38 3.00 -12.13
CA PHE A 39 18.79 3.73 -13.26
C PHE A 39 17.48 4.42 -12.91
N LEU A 40 16.63 3.82 -12.07
CA LEU A 40 15.43 4.46 -11.53
C LEU A 40 15.79 5.66 -10.65
N SER A 41 16.81 5.52 -9.80
CA SER A 41 17.27 6.59 -8.89
C SER A 41 17.80 7.79 -9.68
N LEU A 42 18.68 7.53 -10.66
CA LEU A 42 19.20 8.57 -11.56
C LEU A 42 18.09 9.19 -12.40
N GLY A 43 17.19 8.38 -12.98
CA GLY A 43 16.05 8.87 -13.75
C GLY A 43 15.16 9.80 -12.93
N LEU A 44 14.85 9.46 -11.68
CA LEU A 44 14.05 10.29 -10.78
C LEU A 44 14.74 11.61 -10.40
N LEU A 45 16.06 11.60 -10.24
CA LEU A 45 16.84 12.82 -10.00
C LEU A 45 16.79 13.80 -11.18
N PHE A 46 16.67 13.31 -12.41
CA PHE A 46 16.52 14.15 -13.61
C PHE A 46 15.05 14.53 -13.89
N ILE A 47 14.09 13.65 -13.63
CA ILE A 47 12.67 13.90 -13.90
C ILE A 47 12.10 14.98 -12.96
N ARG A 48 12.51 15.01 -11.69
CA ARG A 48 11.93 15.92 -10.70
C ARG A 48 12.20 17.41 -11.01
N PRO A 49 13.42 17.84 -11.38
CA PRO A 49 13.68 19.20 -11.86
C PRO A 49 12.91 19.54 -13.15
N CYS A 50 12.80 18.59 -14.09
CA CYS A 50 12.06 18.80 -15.34
C CYS A 50 10.56 19.01 -15.08
N LEU A 51 9.94 18.20 -14.21
CA LEU A 51 8.53 18.38 -13.83
C LEU A 51 8.31 19.70 -13.07
N PHE A 52 9.25 20.12 -12.23
CA PHE A 52 9.18 21.41 -11.54
C PHE A 52 9.28 22.60 -12.50
N ALA A 53 10.20 22.53 -13.47
CA ALA A 53 10.32 23.54 -14.52
C ALA A 53 9.06 23.60 -15.41
N LEU A 54 8.52 22.44 -15.79
CA LEU A 54 7.26 22.34 -16.55
C LEU A 54 6.08 22.88 -15.75
N GLY A 55 6.02 22.68 -14.43
CA GLY A 55 4.99 23.26 -13.58
C GLY A 55 5.01 24.79 -13.61
N ARG A 56 6.21 25.39 -13.53
CA ARG A 56 6.35 26.86 -13.64
C ARG A 56 6.01 27.40 -15.03
N LEU A 57 6.32 26.66 -16.09
CA LEU A 57 5.89 27.00 -17.45
C LEU A 57 4.37 26.83 -17.64
N ALA A 58 3.75 25.85 -16.99
CA ALA A 58 2.30 25.66 -17.04
C ALA A 58 1.54 26.77 -16.31
N ASP A 59 2.15 27.41 -15.31
CA ASP A 59 1.56 28.55 -14.60
C ASP A 59 1.60 29.85 -15.43
N THR A 60 2.52 29.98 -16.39
CA THR A 60 2.62 31.17 -17.26
C THR A 60 1.74 31.09 -18.50
N VAL A 61 1.40 29.88 -18.95
CA VAL A 61 0.49 29.67 -20.07
C VAL A 61 -0.91 29.48 -19.48
N GLU A 62 -1.89 30.33 -19.84
CA GLU A 62 -3.31 30.20 -19.45
C GLU A 62 -4.00 28.88 -19.89
N ASN A 63 -3.24 27.85 -20.24
CA ASN A 63 -3.74 26.53 -20.58
C ASN A 63 -4.05 25.73 -19.32
N ARG A 64 -5.24 25.98 -18.77
CA ARG A 64 -5.89 25.10 -17.78
C ARG A 64 -5.94 23.63 -18.21
N ALA A 65 -5.92 23.37 -19.52
CA ALA A 65 -5.85 22.02 -20.07
C ALA A 65 -4.50 21.32 -19.79
N ALA A 66 -3.38 22.06 -19.81
CA ALA A 66 -2.06 21.51 -19.54
C ALA A 66 -1.87 21.18 -18.06
N SER A 67 -2.35 22.04 -17.14
CA SER A 67 -2.27 21.74 -15.71
C SER A 67 -3.15 20.56 -15.30
N ALA A 68 -4.32 20.40 -15.94
CA ALA A 68 -5.17 19.22 -15.76
C ALA A 68 -4.51 17.94 -16.25
N ALA A 69 -3.85 17.97 -17.42
CA ALA A 69 -3.11 16.83 -17.96
C ALA A 69 -1.92 16.43 -17.08
N LEU A 70 -1.16 17.41 -16.57
CA LEU A 70 -0.03 17.16 -15.65
C LEU A 70 -0.50 16.60 -14.31
N SER A 71 -1.60 17.13 -13.77
CA SER A 71 -2.19 16.62 -12.52
C SER A 71 -2.70 15.18 -12.69
N PHE A 72 -3.32 14.87 -13.83
CA PHE A 72 -3.76 13.52 -14.15
C PHE A 72 -2.56 12.57 -14.31
N ALA A 73 -1.52 12.98 -15.05
CA ALA A 73 -0.31 12.19 -15.23
C ALA A 73 0.40 11.90 -13.91
N SER A 74 0.48 12.91 -13.01
CA SER A 74 1.03 12.73 -11.66
C SER A 74 0.23 11.71 -10.86
N GLY A 75 -1.10 11.80 -10.86
CA GLY A 75 -1.94 10.84 -10.13
C GLY A 75 -1.86 9.42 -10.68
N VAL A 76 -1.74 9.26 -12.00
CA VAL A 76 -1.54 7.95 -12.63
C VAL A 76 -0.18 7.36 -12.27
N LEU A 77 0.89 8.16 -12.30
CA LEU A 77 2.23 7.72 -11.90
C LEU A 77 2.28 7.30 -10.43
N GLU A 78 1.65 8.07 -9.54
CA GLU A 78 1.62 7.76 -8.11
C GLU A 78 0.79 6.49 -7.82
N SER A 79 -0.32 6.29 -8.55
CA SER A 79 -1.12 5.07 -8.46
C SER A 79 -0.39 3.83 -8.99
N LEU A 80 0.29 3.96 -10.14
CA LEU A 80 1.09 2.87 -10.70
C LEU A 80 2.26 2.51 -9.80
N TRP A 81 2.93 3.53 -9.23
CA TRP A 81 4.01 3.36 -8.27
C TRP A 81 3.53 2.61 -7.03
N ASN A 82 2.46 3.08 -6.39
CA ASN A 82 1.95 2.47 -5.18
C ASN A 82 1.48 1.03 -5.43
N ASN A 83 0.75 0.76 -6.50
CA ASN A 83 0.21 -0.57 -6.77
C ASN A 83 1.31 -1.58 -7.16
N LYS A 84 2.23 -1.24 -8.07
CA LYS A 84 3.31 -2.17 -8.46
C LYS A 84 4.39 -2.32 -7.39
N LEU A 85 4.70 -1.28 -6.61
CA LEU A 85 5.66 -1.39 -5.51
C LEU A 85 5.12 -2.28 -4.39
N ILE A 86 3.84 -2.14 -4.04
CA ILE A 86 3.18 -2.98 -3.02
C ILE A 86 3.13 -4.45 -3.47
N GLU A 87 2.77 -4.72 -4.74
CA GLU A 87 2.83 -6.07 -5.33
C GLU A 87 4.24 -6.67 -5.25
N ARG A 88 5.29 -5.90 -5.59
CA ARG A 88 6.67 -6.39 -5.55
C ARG A 88 7.18 -6.63 -4.13
N ILE A 89 6.82 -5.78 -3.18
CA ILE A 89 7.14 -5.97 -1.75
C ILE A 89 6.44 -7.23 -1.21
N ARG A 90 5.20 -7.50 -1.64
CA ARG A 90 4.48 -8.74 -1.27
C ARG A 90 5.18 -9.98 -1.83
N LEU A 91 5.57 -9.98 -3.10
CA LEU A 91 6.26 -11.10 -3.73
C LEU A 91 7.64 -11.35 -3.09
N HIS A 92 8.38 -10.30 -2.74
CA HIS A 92 9.67 -10.44 -2.05
C HIS A 92 9.50 -11.02 -0.64
N ARG A 93 8.41 -10.68 0.07
CA ARG A 93 8.10 -11.30 1.37
C ARG A 93 7.71 -12.76 1.24
N GLN A 94 7.00 -13.16 0.18
CA GLN A 94 6.66 -14.55 -0.06
C GLN A 94 7.90 -15.42 -0.29
N MET A 95 8.86 -14.96 -1.10
CA MET A 95 10.08 -15.72 -1.37
C MET A 95 11.06 -15.77 -0.18
N SER A 96 10.94 -14.88 0.80
CA SER A 96 11.78 -14.92 2.02
C SER A 96 11.30 -15.92 3.07
N CYS A 97 10.07 -16.44 2.97
CA CYS A 97 9.49 -17.34 3.99
C CYS A 97 9.63 -18.85 3.66
N GLU A 98 10.15 -19.22 2.49
CA GLU A 98 10.29 -20.63 2.04
C GLU A 98 11.70 -21.22 2.30
N GLY A 99 12.52 -20.59 3.15
CA GLY A 99 13.97 -20.86 3.22
C GLY A 99 14.50 -21.77 4.34
N ASP A 100 13.81 -21.98 5.47
CA ASP A 100 14.51 -22.42 6.71
C ASP A 100 13.97 -23.66 7.45
N ASP A 101 13.03 -24.44 6.89
CA ASP A 101 12.39 -25.54 7.65
C ASP A 101 13.03 -26.94 7.51
N ASP A 102 14.15 -27.11 6.80
CA ASP A 102 14.75 -28.44 6.57
C ASP A 102 15.78 -28.90 7.63
N GLY A 103 15.95 -28.16 8.74
CA GLY A 103 17.16 -28.26 9.56
C GLY A 103 17.10 -28.93 10.94
N LEU A 104 15.95 -29.37 11.47
CA LEU A 104 15.87 -29.75 12.89
C LEU A 104 14.98 -30.95 13.23
N VAL A 105 15.19 -32.09 12.54
CA VAL A 105 14.75 -33.41 13.01
C VAL A 105 15.90 -34.41 12.99
N ARG A 106 16.88 -34.24 13.88
CA ARG A 106 17.75 -35.34 14.35
C ARG A 106 18.56 -34.90 15.56
N SER A 107 18.06 -35.19 16.77
CA SER A 107 18.86 -35.44 17.99
C SER A 107 17.94 -35.67 19.20
N ARG A 108 17.20 -36.79 19.24
CA ARG A 108 16.63 -37.36 20.48
C ARG A 108 16.56 -38.88 20.38
N LEU A 109 17.71 -39.54 20.49
CA LEU A 109 17.93 -40.96 20.74
C LEU A 109 19.41 -41.05 21.14
N GLY A 110 19.83 -41.41 22.35
CA GLY A 110 19.12 -41.79 23.55
C GLY A 110 20.13 -41.86 24.70
N ASP A 111 19.69 -41.48 25.89
CA ASP A 111 20.36 -41.82 27.14
C ASP A 111 19.35 -42.60 27.99
N ARG A 112 19.46 -43.92 27.93
CA ARG A 112 18.91 -44.84 28.94
C ARG A 112 19.93 -45.92 29.19
N GLY A 113 20.67 -45.74 30.29
CA GLY A 113 21.39 -46.83 30.91
C GLY A 113 20.42 -47.87 31.44
N LEU A 114 20.70 -49.15 31.20
CA LEU A 114 20.22 -50.25 32.02
C LEU A 114 21.29 -51.33 32.09
N THR A 115 21.37 -51.87 33.29
CA THR A 115 22.25 -52.88 33.84
C THR A 115 22.05 -54.28 33.25
N ASN A 116 23.16 -55.05 33.24
CA ASN A 116 23.30 -56.51 33.30
C ASN A 116 22.02 -57.37 33.38
N ALA A 117 21.87 -58.32 32.45
CA ALA A 117 21.58 -59.73 32.77
C ALA A 117 21.79 -60.61 31.53
N SER A 118 22.44 -61.75 31.79
CA SER A 118 22.79 -62.85 30.89
C SER A 118 21.57 -63.66 30.44
N SER A 119 21.63 -64.22 29.21
CA SER A 119 21.47 -65.67 28.88
C SER A 119 20.73 -65.95 27.56
N SER A 120 21.46 -66.58 26.63
CA SER A 120 21.12 -67.72 25.75
C SER A 120 19.73 -67.90 25.09
N GLY A 121 19.75 -68.25 23.79
CA GLY A 121 18.70 -69.04 23.11
C GLY A 121 18.20 -68.40 21.80
N ILE A 122 18.81 -68.70 20.64
CA ILE A 122 18.40 -69.71 19.64
C ILE A 122 17.19 -69.28 18.75
N ASP A 123 17.52 -69.16 17.46
CA ASP A 123 16.78 -69.36 16.19
C ASP A 123 15.47 -68.62 15.86
N GLY A 124 15.40 -68.19 14.58
CA GLY A 124 14.13 -68.07 13.86
C GLY A 124 14.08 -66.99 12.79
N TRP A 125 14.62 -67.29 11.60
CA TRP A 125 14.27 -66.55 10.38
C TRP A 125 12.80 -66.81 10.04
N ASN A 126 12.02 -65.76 9.79
CA ASN A 126 10.81 -65.87 8.96
C ASN A 126 10.47 -64.56 8.26
N PHE A 127 10.62 -64.60 6.93
CA PHE A 127 10.01 -63.70 5.97
C PHE A 127 8.52 -64.04 5.87
N GLY A 128 7.65 -63.06 6.00
CA GLY A 128 6.20 -63.20 5.86
C GLY A 128 5.59 -61.89 5.43
N SER A 129 5.60 -61.66 4.12
CA SER A 129 4.73 -60.73 3.43
C SER A 129 3.27 -61.13 3.67
N ASP A 130 2.42 -60.18 4.08
CA ASP A 130 1.01 -60.22 3.68
C ASP A 130 0.43 -58.80 3.59
N THR A 131 -0.03 -58.55 2.38
CA THR A 131 -0.97 -57.52 1.97
C THR A 131 -2.35 -57.76 2.60
N SER A 132 -3.05 -56.64 2.81
CA SER A 132 -4.50 -56.44 2.57
C SER A 132 -5.38 -56.12 3.79
N ALA A 133 -6.34 -55.25 3.48
CA ALA A 133 -7.64 -55.02 4.11
C ALA A 133 -7.77 -53.89 5.16
N SER A 134 -8.23 -52.75 4.62
CA SER A 134 -9.53 -52.15 4.93
C SER A 134 -9.75 -51.49 6.30
N GLY A 135 -9.84 -50.16 6.26
CA GLY A 135 -11.08 -49.50 6.65
C GLY A 135 -11.07 -48.64 7.91
N ARG A 136 -11.57 -47.41 7.71
CA ARG A 136 -12.14 -46.44 8.67
C ARG A 136 -11.16 -45.49 9.35
N GLY A 137 -11.36 -44.18 9.11
CA GLY A 137 -10.74 -43.12 9.91
C GLY A 137 -10.74 -41.71 9.29
N LEU A 138 -11.81 -41.28 8.59
CA LEU A 138 -11.94 -39.89 8.11
C LEU A 138 -12.76 -39.04 9.09
N GLU A 139 -12.30 -38.84 10.34
CA GLU A 139 -12.90 -37.85 11.27
C GLU A 139 -11.87 -37.26 12.27
N ALA A 140 -10.69 -36.84 11.82
CA ALA A 140 -9.71 -36.20 12.72
C ALA A 140 -9.02 -34.93 12.18
N ALA A 141 -9.50 -34.32 11.09
CA ALA A 141 -8.77 -33.23 10.42
C ALA A 141 -9.29 -31.79 10.64
N PHE A 142 -10.33 -31.55 11.46
CA PHE A 142 -10.93 -30.19 11.59
C PHE A 142 -11.19 -29.72 13.02
N ARG A 143 -10.22 -29.89 13.93
CA ARG A 143 -10.15 -29.12 15.19
C ARG A 143 -8.75 -28.55 15.35
N GLY A 144 -8.53 -27.31 14.90
CA GLY A 144 -7.24 -26.66 15.11
C GLY A 144 -7.03 -25.28 14.47
N MET A 145 -8.04 -24.66 13.85
CA MET A 145 -7.90 -23.31 13.27
C MET A 145 -8.91 -22.36 13.91
N GLY A 146 -8.62 -21.95 15.14
CA GLY A 146 -9.28 -20.84 15.81
C GLY A 146 -8.29 -20.22 16.78
N GLU A 147 -8.22 -18.89 16.77
CA GLU A 147 -7.46 -18.03 17.70
C GLU A 147 -6.05 -17.61 17.26
N THR A 148 -5.96 -16.85 16.16
CA THR A 148 -4.93 -15.80 16.04
C THR A 148 -5.45 -14.49 16.67
N GLY A 149 -5.61 -14.51 17.99
CA GLY A 149 -5.77 -13.30 18.79
C GLY A 149 -4.41 -12.60 18.89
N GLY A 150 -4.10 -11.73 17.94
CA GLY A 150 -2.94 -10.85 18.00
C GLY A 150 -3.08 -9.86 19.15
N SER A 151 -2.66 -10.27 20.35
CA SER A 151 -2.43 -9.38 21.48
C SER A 151 -1.33 -8.40 21.09
N SER A 152 -1.71 -7.14 20.90
CA SER A 152 -0.77 -6.03 20.73
C SER A 152 -0.24 -5.62 22.10
N GLU A 153 0.42 -6.54 22.79
CA GLU A 153 1.20 -6.17 23.97
C GLU A 153 2.47 -5.48 23.49
N PRO A 154 2.78 -4.28 24.02
CA PRO A 154 4.03 -3.61 23.69
C PRO A 154 5.16 -4.49 24.22
N THR A 155 5.98 -5.03 23.32
CA THR A 155 7.21 -5.73 23.67
C THR A 155 8.02 -4.80 24.55
N ALA A 156 8.04 -5.10 25.86
CA ALA A 156 8.88 -4.38 26.80
C ALA A 156 10.31 -4.53 26.30
N LEU A 157 10.95 -3.40 25.98
CA LEU A 157 12.35 -3.37 25.59
C LEU A 157 13.15 -4.05 26.70
N THR A 158 13.75 -5.19 26.38
CA THR A 158 14.55 -5.94 27.33
C THR A 158 15.77 -5.11 27.71
N SER A 159 16.29 -5.34 28.91
CA SER A 159 17.53 -4.71 29.41
C SER A 159 18.64 -4.75 28.35
N ASP A 160 18.78 -5.91 27.69
CA ASP A 160 19.78 -6.17 26.66
C ASP A 160 19.66 -5.22 25.45
N HIS A 161 18.45 -4.80 25.11
CA HIS A 161 18.24 -3.82 24.03
C HIS A 161 18.70 -2.42 24.43
N MET A 162 18.48 -2.03 25.70
CA MET A 162 18.94 -0.74 26.21
C MET A 162 20.46 -0.70 26.35
N ASP A 163 21.10 -1.82 26.69
CA ASP A 163 22.56 -1.92 26.76
C ASP A 163 23.20 -1.89 25.36
N ALA A 164 22.58 -2.53 24.36
CA ALA A 164 23.02 -2.42 22.96
C ALA A 164 22.94 -0.98 22.43
N LEU A 165 21.90 -0.22 22.80
CA LEU A 165 21.78 1.19 22.43
C LEU A 165 22.85 2.06 23.09
N ARG A 166 23.21 1.81 24.35
CA ARG A 166 24.31 2.52 25.05
C ARG A 166 25.67 2.21 24.46
N GLN A 167 25.90 0.96 24.06
CA GLN A 167 27.14 0.57 23.39
C GLN A 167 27.28 1.30 22.04
N PHE A 168 26.20 1.35 21.26
CA PHE A 168 26.18 2.07 19.98
C PHE A 168 26.41 3.58 20.14
N GLU A 169 25.82 4.21 21.17
CA GLU A 169 26.05 5.63 21.48
C GLU A 169 27.53 5.91 21.84
N SER A 170 28.18 4.96 22.54
CA SER A 170 29.59 5.06 22.91
C SER A 170 30.53 4.90 21.70
N ASP A 171 30.20 4.02 20.76
CA ASP A 171 31.04 3.73 19.59
C ASP A 171 30.94 4.81 18.49
N HIS A 172 29.88 5.63 18.49
CA HIS A 172 29.60 6.60 17.43
C HIS A 172 29.22 8.02 17.94
N PRO A 173 30.10 8.70 18.70
CA PRO A 173 29.82 10.03 19.27
C PRO A 173 29.58 11.11 18.20
N GLU A 174 30.21 10.96 17.04
CA GLU A 174 30.07 11.87 15.89
C GLU A 174 28.69 11.78 15.23
N TRP A 175 28.06 10.61 15.24
CA TRP A 175 26.75 10.40 14.62
C TRP A 175 25.65 11.11 15.41
N PHE A 176 25.73 11.07 16.74
CA PHE A 176 24.85 11.84 17.63
C PHE A 176 25.05 13.34 17.46
N SER A 177 26.30 13.82 17.46
CA SER A 177 26.60 15.25 17.31
C SER A 177 26.07 15.82 15.99
N ARG A 178 26.16 15.05 14.90
CA ARG A 178 25.67 15.47 13.57
C ARG A 178 24.14 15.43 13.46
N SER A 179 23.50 14.44 14.07
CA SER A 179 22.03 14.28 14.01
C SER A 179 21.28 15.36 14.80
N PHE A 180 21.83 15.83 15.92
CA PHE A 180 21.19 16.86 16.74
C PHE A 180 21.57 18.31 16.33
N SER A 181 22.74 18.51 15.73
CA SER A 181 23.13 19.84 15.23
C SER A 181 22.25 20.32 14.06
N SER A 182 21.70 19.40 13.27
CA SER A 182 20.77 19.74 12.17
C SER A 182 19.40 20.25 12.66
N VAL A 183 19.04 20.02 13.93
CA VAL A 183 17.72 20.41 14.46
C VAL A 183 17.74 21.85 14.99
N ARG A 184 18.90 22.40 15.37
CA ARG A 184 18.99 23.70 16.07
C ARG A 184 19.20 24.93 15.16
N ALA A 185 19.39 24.77 13.86
CA ALA A 185 19.73 25.88 12.97
C ALA A 185 18.61 26.27 11.98
N SER A 186 17.39 25.75 12.13
CA SER A 186 16.27 26.19 11.30
C SER A 186 15.61 27.41 11.94
N PRO A 187 15.60 28.59 11.27
CA PRO A 187 14.90 29.76 11.77
C PRO A 187 13.45 29.40 12.02
N GLU A 188 12.97 29.72 13.22
CA GLU A 188 11.65 29.40 13.77
C GLU A 188 10.56 29.60 12.72
N THR A 189 10.30 28.55 11.94
CA THR A 189 9.18 28.52 11.04
C THR A 189 8.00 28.27 11.97
N PRO A 190 7.03 29.19 12.08
CA PRO A 190 5.93 29.03 13.02
C PRO A 190 5.32 27.66 12.79
N LEU A 191 5.41 26.80 13.80
CA LEU A 191 4.95 25.43 13.71
C LEU A 191 3.52 25.47 13.17
N PRO A 192 3.20 24.69 12.12
CA PRO A 192 1.88 24.72 11.52
C PRO A 192 0.86 24.47 12.62
N LEU A 193 0.07 25.49 12.92
CA LEU A 193 -0.97 25.44 13.95
C LEU A 193 -1.77 24.16 13.71
N ALA A 194 -1.85 23.33 14.75
CA ALA A 194 -2.51 22.03 14.67
C ALA A 194 -3.87 22.20 13.98
N PRO A 195 -4.21 21.35 12.99
CA PRO A 195 -5.40 21.55 12.17
C PRO A 195 -6.64 21.63 13.07
N VAL A 196 -7.29 22.79 13.08
CA VAL A 196 -8.46 23.04 13.91
C VAL A 196 -9.57 22.10 13.50
N ARG A 197 -9.96 21.19 14.39
CA ARG A 197 -11.05 20.25 14.17
C ARG A 197 -12.35 21.02 13.95
N ARG A 198 -12.99 20.79 12.81
CA ARG A 198 -14.30 21.36 12.45
C ARG A 198 -15.35 20.28 12.56
N CYS A 199 -16.51 20.62 13.14
CA CYS A 199 -17.63 19.69 13.24
C CYS A 199 -18.06 19.21 11.85
N SER A 200 -18.15 17.90 11.64
CA SER A 200 -18.56 17.33 10.34
C SER A 200 -20.01 17.63 9.96
N VAL A 201 -20.83 18.07 10.92
CA VAL A 201 -22.25 18.40 10.71
C VAL A 201 -22.42 19.86 10.26
N CYS A 202 -21.87 20.82 11.01
CA CYS A 202 -22.08 22.25 10.76
C CYS A 202 -20.83 23.01 10.30
N ARG A 203 -19.66 22.34 10.24
CA ARG A 203 -18.35 22.87 9.84
C ARG A 203 -17.80 24.02 10.68
N LYS A 204 -18.44 24.36 11.80
CA LYS A 204 -17.91 25.33 12.77
C LYS A 204 -16.86 24.65 13.67
N PRO A 205 -15.78 25.36 14.06
CA PRO A 205 -14.81 24.86 15.03
C PRO A 205 -15.40 24.87 16.45
N GLY A 206 -14.71 24.22 17.40
CA GLY A 206 -15.02 24.29 18.83
C GLY A 206 -16.02 23.25 19.36
N HIS A 207 -16.50 22.33 18.51
CA HIS A 207 -17.32 21.21 18.96
C HIS A 207 -17.21 20.01 18.01
N ASP A 208 -17.59 18.84 18.51
CA ASP A 208 -17.60 17.59 17.77
C ASP A 208 -18.98 17.25 17.23
N ARG A 209 -19.05 16.23 16.38
CA ARG A 209 -20.32 15.70 15.84
C ARG A 209 -21.34 15.33 16.94
N ARG A 210 -20.87 14.92 18.12
CA ARG A 210 -21.72 14.50 19.25
C ARG A 210 -22.34 15.69 19.99
N THR A 211 -21.65 16.83 20.03
CA THR A 211 -22.03 18.05 20.76
C THR A 211 -22.53 19.16 19.82
N CYS A 212 -22.86 18.82 18.58
CA CYS A 212 -23.35 19.79 17.60
C CYS A 212 -24.77 20.26 17.97
N PRO A 213 -25.01 21.58 18.17
CA PRO A 213 -26.34 22.10 18.46
C PRO A 213 -27.33 21.91 17.30
N ASN A 214 -26.82 21.78 16.06
CA ASN A 214 -27.63 21.51 14.86
C ASN A 214 -27.92 20.02 14.63
N ARG A 215 -27.68 19.15 15.62
CA ARG A 215 -27.89 17.71 15.44
C ARG A 215 -29.37 17.38 15.21
N GLU A 216 -30.27 17.98 15.98
CA GLU A 216 -31.71 17.70 15.93
C GLU A 216 -32.33 18.11 14.60
N ALA A 217 -31.93 19.27 14.05
CA ALA A 217 -32.39 19.76 12.75
C ALA A 217 -32.12 18.76 11.61
N ARG A 218 -31.04 17.97 11.70
CA ARG A 218 -30.64 17.02 10.66
C ARG A 218 -31.27 15.64 10.84
N GLU A 219 -31.59 15.25 12.07
CA GLU A 219 -32.33 14.01 12.34
C GLU A 219 -33.78 14.13 11.87
N ALA A 220 -34.37 15.33 11.93
CA ALA A 220 -35.69 15.62 11.36
C ALA A 220 -35.75 15.51 9.81
N GLU A 221 -34.61 15.62 9.11
CA GLU A 221 -34.57 15.60 7.64
C GLU A 221 -34.33 14.19 7.04
N LYS A 222 -33.71 13.28 7.81
CA LYS A 222 -33.49 11.88 7.42
C LYS A 222 -34.74 11.10 6.97
N PRO A 223 -35.95 11.25 7.57
CA PRO A 223 -37.11 10.48 7.13
C PRO A 223 -37.46 10.74 5.65
N LYS A 224 -37.25 11.97 5.14
CA LYS A 224 -37.56 12.30 3.74
C LYS A 224 -36.62 11.63 2.74
N GLN A 225 -35.35 11.46 3.10
CA GLN A 225 -34.37 10.79 2.23
C GLN A 225 -34.54 9.27 2.25
N ARG A 226 -34.88 8.69 3.42
CA ARG A 226 -35.16 7.26 3.53
C ARG A 226 -36.45 6.87 2.79
N LEU A 227 -37.48 7.73 2.81
CA LEU A 227 -38.69 7.53 2.00
C LEU A 227 -38.40 7.57 0.49
N LYS A 228 -37.51 8.47 0.04
CA LYS A 228 -37.08 8.54 -1.37
C LYS A 228 -36.28 7.33 -1.83
N LEU A 229 -35.50 6.71 -0.94
CA LEU A 229 -34.79 5.47 -1.23
C LEU A 229 -35.76 4.28 -1.30
N LEU A 230 -36.68 4.16 -0.34
CA LEU A 230 -37.72 3.13 -0.35
C LEU A 230 -38.65 3.21 -1.58
N ALA A 231 -38.96 4.42 -2.05
CA ALA A 231 -39.75 4.59 -3.27
C ALA A 231 -39.01 4.17 -4.56
N LYS A 232 -37.69 4.04 -4.52
CA LYS A 232 -36.86 3.70 -5.68
C LYS A 232 -36.76 2.18 -5.91
N ASP A 233 -37.02 1.39 -4.87
CA ASP A 233 -36.93 -0.07 -4.90
C ASP A 233 -38.28 -0.76 -5.16
N LEU A 234 -39.35 -0.01 -5.42
CA LEU A 234 -40.63 -0.59 -5.84
C LEU A 234 -40.53 -1.06 -7.31
N PRO A 235 -40.56 -2.38 -7.58
CA PRO A 235 -40.54 -2.91 -8.93
C PRO A 235 -41.86 -2.56 -9.63
N GLY A 236 -41.84 -1.59 -10.54
CA GLY A 236 -43.05 -1.18 -11.27
C GLY A 236 -42.98 0.19 -11.95
N HIS A 237 -42.01 1.05 -11.60
CA HIS A 237 -41.80 2.31 -12.32
C HIS A 237 -40.73 2.17 -13.42
N THR A 238 -41.06 1.42 -14.46
CA THR A 238 -40.48 1.68 -15.78
C THR A 238 -40.90 3.08 -16.19
N ARG A 239 -39.98 4.04 -16.07
CA ARG A 239 -40.20 5.38 -16.63
C ARG A 239 -40.56 5.19 -18.11
N PRO A 240 -41.75 5.63 -18.56
CA PRO A 240 -42.07 5.55 -19.97
C PRO A 240 -41.06 6.44 -20.68
N ASN A 241 -40.24 5.81 -21.52
CA ASN A 241 -39.26 6.47 -22.36
C ASN A 241 -40.01 7.17 -23.50
N VAL A 242 -40.81 8.19 -23.14
CA VAL A 242 -41.48 9.04 -24.12
C VAL A 242 -40.43 10.03 -24.59
N ARG A 243 -39.66 9.59 -25.58
CA ARG A 243 -38.84 10.47 -26.41
C ARG A 243 -39.79 11.33 -27.24
N VAL A 244 -40.33 12.39 -26.63
CA VAL A 244 -41.07 13.43 -27.33
C VAL A 244 -40.07 14.12 -28.26
N LYS A 245 -39.98 13.65 -29.51
CA LYS A 245 -39.34 14.41 -30.59
C LYS A 245 -40.19 15.66 -30.79
N SER A 246 -39.83 16.76 -30.13
CA SER A 246 -40.40 18.07 -30.41
C SER A 246 -39.93 18.51 -31.80
N SER A 247 -40.66 18.10 -32.82
CA SER A 247 -40.56 18.66 -34.16
C SER A 247 -41.05 20.10 -34.10
N ARG A 248 -40.14 21.04 -33.81
CA ARG A 248 -40.36 22.45 -34.08
C ARG A 248 -40.21 22.64 -35.59
N ARG A 249 -41.34 22.72 -36.30
CA ARG A 249 -41.38 23.29 -37.65
C ARG A 249 -41.19 24.81 -37.53
N PRO A 250 -40.22 25.42 -38.23
CA PRO A 250 -40.21 26.88 -38.40
C PRO A 250 -41.27 27.25 -39.44
N LEU A 251 -42.24 28.08 -39.04
CA LEU A 251 -43.12 28.79 -39.96
C LEU A 251 -42.31 29.95 -40.55
N PHE A 252 -41.91 29.82 -41.81
CA PHE A 252 -41.54 30.97 -42.64
C PHE A 252 -42.84 31.66 -43.07
N LEU A 253 -43.03 32.90 -42.61
CA LEU A 253 -43.98 33.85 -43.16
C LEU A 253 -43.32 34.55 -44.36
N GLN A 254 -43.99 34.50 -45.51
CA GLN A 254 -43.86 35.43 -46.64
C GLN A 254 -45.16 36.19 -46.78
#